data_AF-A0AA39FHT2-F1
#
_entry.id   AF-A0AA39FHT2-F1
#
_cell.length_a   1.000
_cell.length_b   1.000
_cell.length_c   1.000
_cell.angle_alpha   90.00
_cell.angle_beta   90.00
_cell.angle_gamma   90.00
#
_symmetry.space_group_name_H-M   'P 1'
#
loop_
_entity.id
_entity.type
_entity.pdbx_description
1 polymer ?
#
loop_
_entity_poly.entity_id
_entity_poly.type
_entity_poly.pdbx_seq_one_letter_code
_entity_poly.pdbx_strand_id
1 'polypeptide(L)'
;MNEGKLLVTANHVRDVKDFRQYGKSHLIKSKVIRQTSISLSPYDTNLHINEERFVEDVSCTCVYNKSKKCKHIAALVYIINHEESITKTSHEQQWGNQTPVPVSLLRKSTQNAETAMKCFLAKK
;
A
#
# COMPACT_ATOMS: atom_id res chain seq x y z
N MET A 1 0.72 -19.45 -5.91
CA MET A 1 0.76 -18.73 -4.60
C MET A 1 -0.08 -17.46 -4.72
N ASN A 2 -1.36 -17.51 -4.34
CA ASN A 2 -2.28 -16.38 -4.51
C ASN A 2 -2.11 -15.31 -3.40
N GLU A 3 -1.48 -15.68 -2.28
CA GLU A 3 -1.26 -14.82 -1.12
C GLU A 3 -0.36 -13.62 -1.41
N GLY A 4 0.63 -13.78 -2.31
CA GLY A 4 1.50 -12.68 -2.72
C GLY A 4 0.71 -11.55 -3.40
N LYS A 5 -0.22 -11.91 -4.29
CA LYS A 5 -1.13 -10.95 -4.94
C LYS A 5 -1.99 -10.20 -3.92
N LEU A 6 -2.51 -10.91 -2.91
CA LEU A 6 -3.32 -10.28 -1.85
C LEU A 6 -2.53 -9.23 -1.07
N LEU A 7 -1.24 -9.47 -0.81
CA LEU A 7 -0.37 -8.47 -0.15
C LEU A 7 -0.21 -7.20 -0.99
N VAL A 8 -0.07 -7.36 -2.30
CA VAL A 8 0.05 -6.24 -3.24
C VAL A 8 -1.26 -5.46 -3.30
N THR A 9 -2.40 -6.14 -3.46
CA THR A 9 -3.73 -5.51 -3.48
C THR A 9 -4.05 -4.78 -2.19
N ALA A 10 -3.62 -5.32 -1.04
CA ALA A 10 -3.79 -4.69 0.26
C ALA A 10 -2.73 -3.60 0.55
N ASN A 11 -1.88 -3.22 -0.42
CA ASN A 11 -0.87 -2.17 -0.30
C ASN A 11 0.16 -2.39 0.84
N HIS A 12 0.51 -3.66 1.09
CA HIS A 12 1.52 -4.03 2.08
C HIS A 12 2.95 -3.93 1.55
N VAL A 13 3.16 -3.99 0.23
CA VAL A 13 4.48 -3.85 -0.37
C VAL A 13 4.75 -2.37 -0.67
N ARG A 14 5.88 -1.85 -0.19
CA ARG A 14 6.28 -0.45 -0.31
C ARG A 14 7.76 -0.36 -0.69
N ASP A 15 8.16 0.86 -1.09
CA ASP A 15 9.56 1.22 -1.36
C ASP A 15 10.26 0.25 -2.31
N VAL A 16 9.56 -0.16 -3.37
CA VAL A 16 10.15 -1.00 -4.43
C VAL A 16 11.19 -0.16 -5.16
N LYS A 17 12.44 -0.60 -5.13
CA LYS A 17 13.58 0.08 -5.73
C LYS A 17 14.36 -0.89 -6.59
N ASP A 18 14.50 -0.52 -7.86
CA ASP A 18 15.31 -1.22 -8.84
C ASP A 18 16.71 -0.60 -8.89
N PHE A 19 17.72 -1.37 -8.50
CA PHE A 19 19.12 -0.97 -8.58
C PHE A 19 19.70 -1.44 -9.91
N ARG A 20 20.15 -0.46 -10.69
CA ARG A 20 20.71 -0.67 -12.02
C ARG A 20 22.20 -0.36 -12.04
N GLN A 21 22.95 -1.19 -12.76
CA GLN A 21 24.37 -0.99 -13.03
C GLN A 21 24.56 -1.04 -14.56
N TYR A 22 25.23 -0.04 -15.13
CA TYR A 22 25.37 0.10 -16.59
C TYR A 22 24.05 0.01 -17.37
N GLY A 23 22.96 0.54 -16.79
CA GLY A 23 21.62 0.50 -17.38
C GLY A 23 20.87 -0.84 -17.23
N LYS A 24 21.52 -1.88 -16.69
CA LYS A 24 20.90 -3.19 -16.44
C LYS A 24 20.51 -3.36 -14.98
N SER A 25 19.30 -3.83 -14.72
CA SER A 25 18.82 -4.16 -13.38
C SER A 25 19.52 -5.40 -12.86
N HIS A 26 20.05 -5.36 -11.64
CA HIS A 26 20.73 -6.50 -10.99
C HIS A 26 20.14 -6.84 -9.63
N LEU A 27 19.51 -5.87 -8.97
CA LEU A 27 18.97 -6.04 -7.62
C LEU A 27 17.70 -5.22 -7.44
N ILE A 28 16.62 -5.88 -7.04
CA ILE A 28 15.37 -5.21 -6.71
C ILE A 28 15.09 -5.41 -5.23
N LYS A 29 14.90 -4.30 -4.51
CA LYS A 29 14.58 -4.30 -3.08
C LYS A 29 13.18 -3.80 -2.85
N SER A 30 12.54 -4.29 -1.78
CA SER A 30 11.30 -3.72 -1.30
C SER A 30 11.10 -3.97 0.19
N LYS A 31 10.11 -3.28 0.76
CA LYS A 31 9.69 -3.45 2.14
C LYS A 31 8.26 -3.97 2.18
N VAL A 32 8.01 -5.01 2.97
CA VAL A 32 6.70 -5.62 3.10
C VAL A 32 6.18 -5.47 4.53
N ILE A 33 5.14 -4.65 4.70
CA ILE A 33 4.47 -4.40 5.97
C ILE A 33 3.84 -5.69 6.48
N ARG A 34 4.04 -5.98 7.77
CA ARG A 34 3.47 -7.15 8.44
C ARG A 34 1.94 -7.06 8.49
N GLN A 35 1.23 -8.16 8.27
CA GLN A 35 -0.24 -8.18 8.31
C GLN A 35 -0.81 -8.04 9.72
N THR A 36 -0.21 -8.68 10.72
CA THR A 36 -0.74 -8.75 12.10
C THR A 36 -0.03 -7.83 13.09
N SER A 37 1.15 -7.30 12.73
CA SER A 37 1.98 -6.47 13.60
C SER A 37 2.50 -5.27 12.82
N ILE A 38 1.58 -4.46 12.31
CA ILE A 38 1.87 -3.27 11.47
C ILE A 38 2.78 -2.25 12.15
N SER A 39 2.87 -2.27 13.48
CA SER A 39 3.74 -1.41 14.30
C SER A 39 5.20 -1.87 14.34
N LEU A 40 5.48 -3.13 13.99
CA LEU A 40 6.84 -3.64 13.90
C LEU A 40 7.47 -3.31 12.55
N SER A 41 8.81 -3.39 12.49
CA SER A 41 9.56 -3.12 11.27
C SER A 41 9.07 -4.02 10.11
N PRO A 42 8.84 -3.45 8.91
CA PRO A 42 8.54 -4.21 7.71
C PRO A 42 9.61 -5.25 7.41
N TYR A 43 9.24 -6.30 6.69
CA TYR A 43 10.22 -7.26 6.18
C TYR A 43 10.96 -6.65 4.98
N ASP A 44 12.29 -6.64 5.03
CA ASP A 44 13.10 -6.38 3.85
C ASP A 44 13.10 -7.61 2.92
N THR A 45 12.91 -7.36 1.63
CA THR A 45 12.98 -8.34 0.55
C THR A 45 13.97 -7.89 -0.52
N ASN A 46 14.84 -8.80 -0.94
CA ASN A 46 15.81 -8.57 -2.01
C ASN A 46 15.66 -9.68 -3.06
N LEU A 47 15.66 -9.27 -4.32
CA LEU A 47 15.58 -10.14 -5.48
C LEU A 47 16.78 -9.82 -6.38
N HIS A 48 17.71 -10.76 -6.48
CA HIS A 48 18.86 -10.67 -7.38
C HIS A 48 18.46 -11.25 -8.73
N ILE A 49 18.73 -10.48 -9.78
CA ILE A 49 18.43 -10.87 -11.16
C ILE A 49 19.66 -10.71 -12.03
N ASN A 50 19.79 -11.60 -13.02
CA ASN A 50 20.85 -11.51 -14.02
C ASN A 50 20.42 -10.60 -15.19
N GLU A 51 21.31 -10.45 -16.17
CA GLU A 51 21.09 -9.61 -17.35
C GLU A 51 19.90 -10.07 -18.22
N GLU A 52 19.58 -11.37 -18.19
CA GLU A 52 18.48 -11.99 -18.91
C GLU A 52 17.16 -11.95 -18.11
N ARG A 53 17.14 -11.24 -16.96
CA ARG A 53 16.03 -11.17 -16.01
C ARG A 53 15.64 -12.51 -15.37
N PHE A 54 16.56 -13.46 -15.32
CA PHE A 54 16.41 -14.64 -14.47
C PHE A 54 16.76 -14.32 -13.03
N VAL A 55 16.00 -14.92 -12.11
CA VAL A 55 16.23 -14.78 -10.67
C VAL A 55 17.42 -15.65 -10.26
N GLU A 56 18.49 -15.03 -9.76
CA GLU A 56 19.67 -15.72 -9.26
C GLU A 56 19.53 -16.09 -7.77
N ASP A 57 19.07 -15.13 -6.97
CA ASP A 57 18.84 -15.37 -5.54
C ASP A 57 17.74 -14.48 -4.95
N VAL A 58 17.19 -14.93 -3.83
CA VAL A 58 16.12 -14.25 -3.10
C VAL A 58 16.41 -14.25 -1.61
N SER A 59 16.19 -13.11 -0.97
CA SER A 59 16.25 -13.02 0.49
C SER A 59 15.08 -12.21 1.05
N CYS A 60 14.57 -12.66 2.18
CA CYS A 60 13.55 -11.99 2.96
C CYS A 60 13.89 -12.12 4.44
N THR A 61 13.64 -11.07 5.21
CA THR A 61 13.87 -11.08 6.68
C THR A 61 12.77 -11.79 7.47
N CYS A 62 11.74 -12.33 6.80
CA CYS A 62 10.70 -13.09 7.49
C CYS A 62 11.19 -14.47 7.94
N VAL A 63 10.56 -15.00 8.99
CA VAL A 63 10.89 -16.32 9.58
C VAL A 63 10.85 -17.44 8.53
N TYR A 64 9.92 -17.33 7.58
CA TYR A 64 9.70 -18.32 6.52
C TYR A 64 10.66 -18.21 5.34
N ASN A 65 11.62 -17.27 5.33
CA ASN A 65 12.58 -17.16 4.24
C ASN A 65 13.53 -18.37 4.14
N LYS A 66 13.67 -19.16 5.21
CA LYS A 66 14.49 -20.38 5.22
C LYS A 66 14.05 -21.39 4.16
N SER A 67 12.80 -21.34 3.68
CA SER A 67 12.28 -22.23 2.64
C SER A 67 12.31 -21.63 1.23
N LYS A 68 12.81 -20.39 1.05
CA LYS A 68 12.76 -19.60 -0.21
C LYS A 68 11.36 -19.46 -0.84
N LYS A 69 10.29 -19.78 -0.09
CA LYS A 69 8.89 -19.85 -0.57
C LYS A 69 7.97 -18.90 0.18
N CYS A 70 8.48 -17.78 0.68
CA CYS A 70 7.66 -16.84 1.42
C CYS A 70 6.75 -16.01 0.50
N LYS A 71 5.53 -15.71 0.98
CA LYS A 71 4.56 -14.87 0.28
C LYS A 71 5.07 -13.46 -0.06
N HIS A 72 6.06 -12.96 0.70
CA HIS A 72 6.65 -11.64 0.48
C HIS A 72 7.46 -11.58 -0.82
N ILE A 73 8.25 -12.61 -1.12
CA ILE A 73 8.98 -12.70 -2.40
C ILE A 73 8.00 -12.87 -3.56
N ALA A 74 6.96 -13.70 -3.39
CA ALA A 74 5.91 -13.85 -4.40
C ALA A 74 5.20 -12.51 -4.70
N ALA A 75 4.98 -11.67 -3.69
CA ALA A 75 4.42 -10.33 -3.85
C ALA A 75 5.35 -9.40 -4.65
N LEU A 76 6.66 -9.43 -4.37
CA LEU A 76 7.64 -8.65 -5.11
C LEU A 76 7.71 -9.04 -6.59
N VAL A 77 7.79 -10.35 -6.88
CA VAL A 77 7.78 -10.87 -8.27
C VAL A 77 6.48 -10.50 -8.97
N TYR A 78 5.34 -10.56 -8.26
CA TYR A 78 4.05 -10.14 -8.82
C TYR A 78 4.07 -8.67 -9.22
N ILE A 79 4.56 -7.78 -8.35
CA ILE A 79 4.67 -6.35 -8.66
C ILE A 79 5.51 -6.13 -9.90
N ILE A 80 6.74 -6.67 -9.95
CA ILE A 80 7.68 -6.45 -11.06
C ILE A 80 7.06 -6.87 -12.41
N ASN A 81 6.33 -7.98 -12.42
CA ASN A 81 5.70 -8.50 -13.63
C ASN A 81 4.41 -7.76 -14.03
N HIS A 82 3.87 -6.89 -13.16
CA HIS A 82 2.61 -6.17 -13.39
C HIS A 82 2.76 -4.64 -13.21
N GLU A 83 3.98 -4.13 -13.02
CA GLU A 83 4.26 -2.73 -12.62
C GLU A 83 4.11 -1.70 -13.75
N GLU A 84 3.66 -2.09 -14.94
CA GLU A 84 3.36 -1.17 -16.06
C GLU A 84 2.30 -0.09 -15.72
N SER A 85 1.76 -0.04 -14.50
CA SER A 85 0.66 0.84 -14.10
C SER A 85 0.89 1.72 -12.86
N ILE A 86 2.10 1.75 -12.27
CA ILE A 86 2.32 2.47 -10.98
C ILE A 86 3.37 3.60 -11.05
N THR A 87 3.57 4.23 -12.21
CA THR A 87 4.12 5.59 -12.23
C THR A 87 3.04 6.56 -11.71
N LYS A 88 2.84 6.61 -10.39
CA LYS A 88 2.07 7.67 -9.73
C LYS A 88 2.94 8.93 -9.59
N THR A 89 3.28 9.51 -10.73
CA THR A 89 3.72 10.91 -10.81
C THR A 89 2.75 11.59 -11.76
N SER A 90 1.81 12.39 -11.26
CA SER A 90 1.41 13.66 -11.89
C SER A 90 0.23 14.35 -11.18
N HIS A 91 0.13 14.32 -9.85
CA HIS A 91 -0.71 15.30 -9.17
C HIS A 91 0.07 15.90 -8.01
N GLU A 92 0.29 17.21 -8.10
CA GLU A 92 0.82 18.02 -7.02
C GLU A 92 -0.11 17.90 -5.81
N GLN A 93 0.43 17.57 -4.63
CA GLN A 93 -0.32 17.70 -3.39
C GLN A 93 -0.54 19.18 -3.11
N GLN A 94 -1.75 19.69 -3.35
CA GLN A 94 -2.16 21.00 -2.85
C GLN A 94 -2.58 20.87 -1.38
N TRP A 95 -1.69 21.26 -0.47
CA TRP A 95 -2.04 21.48 0.93
C TRP A 95 -2.57 22.91 1.09
N GLY A 96 -3.89 23.06 1.32
CA GLY A 96 -4.46 24.30 1.82
C GLY A 96 -5.00 25.33 0.81
N ASN A 97 -5.83 24.92 -0.15
CA ASN A 97 -6.69 25.87 -0.85
C ASN A 97 -8.11 25.79 -0.29
N GLN A 98 -8.30 26.32 0.92
CA GLN A 98 -9.62 26.78 1.32
C GLN A 98 -9.82 28.13 0.64
N THR A 99 -10.69 28.18 -0.38
CA THR A 99 -11.21 29.47 -0.83
C THR A 99 -11.92 30.12 0.37
N PRO A 100 -11.72 31.41 0.65
CA PRO A 100 -12.49 32.09 1.67
C PRO A 100 -13.94 32.13 1.21
N VAL A 101 -14.75 31.19 1.71
CA VAL A 101 -16.20 31.25 1.56
C VAL A 101 -16.70 32.47 2.36
N PRO A 102 -17.38 33.44 1.73
CA PRO A 102 -17.99 34.52 2.48
C PRO A 102 -19.02 33.95 3.46
N VAL A 103 -18.99 34.48 4.68
CA VAL A 103 -19.76 34.03 5.87
C VAL A 103 -21.29 33.96 5.64
N SER A 104 -21.80 34.53 4.55
CA SER A 104 -23.22 34.53 4.19
C SER A 104 -23.81 33.17 3.77
N LEU A 105 -22.99 32.16 3.44
CA LEU A 105 -23.48 30.83 3.06
C LEU A 105 -23.49 29.80 4.21
N LEU A 106 -23.03 30.17 5.41
CA LEU A 106 -23.01 29.30 6.58
C LEU A 106 -24.35 29.34 7.34
N ARG A 107 -25.46 29.14 6.64
CA ARG A 107 -26.79 28.94 7.25
C ARG A 107 -27.61 27.92 6.47
N LYS A 108 -27.56 26.66 6.94
CA LYS A 108 -28.72 25.81 7.30
C LYS A 108 -28.31 24.34 7.31
N SER A 109 -27.98 23.83 8.49
CA SER A 109 -28.08 22.40 8.81
C SER A 109 -28.18 22.19 10.33
N THR A 110 -29.07 22.94 10.97
CA THR A 110 -29.61 22.61 12.30
C THR A 110 -31.12 22.46 12.18
N GLN A 111 -31.54 21.46 11.42
CA GLN A 111 -32.85 20.85 11.53
C GLN A 111 -32.62 19.41 11.09
N ASN A 112 -32.53 18.48 12.05
CA ASN A 112 -32.72 17.02 11.92
C ASN A 112 -32.23 16.26 13.19
N ALA A 113 -32.29 16.87 14.38
CA ALA A 113 -31.96 16.21 15.64
C ALA A 113 -33.10 16.23 16.69
N GLU A 114 -34.32 16.64 16.33
CA GLU A 114 -35.48 16.67 17.26
C GLU A 114 -36.67 15.79 16.83
N THR A 115 -36.53 14.92 15.83
CA THR A 115 -37.61 13.99 15.41
C THR A 115 -37.35 12.52 15.78
N ALA A 116 -36.24 12.21 16.46
CA ALA A 116 -35.90 10.83 16.88
C ALA A 116 -35.97 10.57 18.40
N MET A 117 -36.47 11.53 19.20
CA MET A 117 -36.73 11.37 20.65
C MET A 117 -38.21 11.59 21.03
N LYS A 118 -39.15 11.17 20.18
CA LYS A 118 -40.58 11.07 20.54
C LYS A 118 -41.20 9.68 20.36
N CYS A 119 -40.38 8.64 20.15
CA CYS A 119 -40.85 7.25 20.08
C CYS A 119 -40.77 6.47 21.41
N PHE A 120 -40.42 7.10 22.55
CA PHE A 120 -40.22 6.35 23.81
C PHE A 120 -41.23 6.63 24.94
N LEU A 121 -42.21 7.53 24.77
CA LEU A 121 -43.24 7.79 25.79
C LEU A 121 -44.59 8.16 25.16
N ALA A 122 -45.35 7.17 24.69
CA ALA A 122 -46.82 7.16 24.60
C ALA A 122 -47.33 5.98 23.75
N LYS A 123 -47.17 4.75 24.25
CA LYS A 123 -48.10 3.65 23.96
C LYS A 123 -48.43 2.97 25.28
N LYS A 124 -49.37 3.59 25.98
CA LYS A 124 -50.27 2.94 26.90
C LYS A 124 -51.67 3.09 26.31
#